data_AF-A0A1Y5HAH7-F1
#
_entry.id   AF-A0A1Y5HAH7-F1
#
_cell.length_a   1.000
_cell.length_b   1.000
_cell.length_c   1.000
_cell.angle_alpha   90.00
_cell.angle_beta   90.00
_cell.angle_gamma   90.00
#
_symmetry.space_group_name_H-M   'P 1'
#
loop_
_entity.id
_entity.type
_entity.pdbx_description
1 polymer ?
#
loop_
_entity_poly.entity_id
_entity_poly.type
_entity_poly.pdbx_seq_one_letter_code
_entity_poly.pdbx_strand_id
1 'polypeptide(L)'
;MQQSTHKTLYNTHGWIGIISGILLFIVTFSGIPALFEEELAHWQSPNNPVLNVQQQDLDRALLTAQAQGFDHSTFFIQPASEVNGNIYIAHYPEDETPAHIVKINPNDGQVLPEANSDMAELLAHLHTDLHLPHPWGRYLVGFAGMAMLLAIIAGIFIHLKWRKEFVMLRPKRSWRLLL
;
A
#
# COMPACT_ATOMS: atom_id res chain seq x y z
N MET A 1 9.63 -19.43 41.98
CA MET A 1 9.06 -19.34 40.61
C MET A 1 10.10 -19.87 39.64
N GLN A 2 9.73 -20.86 38.83
CA GLN A 2 10.61 -21.91 38.31
C GLN A 2 11.31 -21.49 37.01
N GLN A 3 12.57 -21.89 36.83
CA GLN A 3 13.41 -21.58 35.66
C GLN A 3 12.76 -21.96 34.31
N SER A 4 11.84 -22.92 34.31
CA SER A 4 11.04 -23.31 33.14
C SER A 4 10.17 -22.15 32.62
N THR A 5 9.58 -21.34 33.50
CA THR A 5 8.71 -20.21 33.11
C THR A 5 9.49 -19.13 32.35
N HIS A 6 10.72 -18.83 32.76
CA HIS A 6 11.59 -17.88 32.06
C HIS A 6 12.01 -18.37 30.68
N LYS A 7 12.35 -19.67 30.57
CA LYS A 7 12.72 -20.29 29.28
C LYS A 7 11.55 -20.30 28.29
N THR A 8 10.36 -20.63 28.77
CA THR A 8 9.14 -20.59 27.94
C THR A 8 8.84 -19.17 27.48
N LEU A 9 8.87 -18.17 28.39
CA LEU A 9 8.61 -16.78 28.04
C LEU A 9 9.59 -16.25 26.98
N TYR A 10 10.89 -16.53 27.14
CA TYR A 10 11.90 -16.12 26.16
C TYR A 10 11.66 -16.78 24.80
N ASN A 11 11.39 -18.09 24.77
CA ASN A 11 11.11 -18.80 23.53
C ASN A 11 9.85 -18.27 22.84
N THR A 12 8.76 -18.10 23.58
CA THR A 12 7.51 -17.54 23.08
C THR A 12 7.71 -16.12 22.55
N HIS A 13 8.45 -15.27 23.27
CA HIS A 13 8.75 -13.91 22.80
C HIS A 13 9.58 -13.92 21.51
N GLY A 14 10.59 -14.79 21.41
CA GLY A 14 11.41 -14.94 20.20
C GLY A 14 10.58 -15.36 18.98
N TRP A 15 9.73 -16.38 19.12
CA TRP A 15 8.89 -16.86 18.01
C TRP A 15 7.81 -15.85 17.61
N ILE A 16 7.13 -15.22 18.58
CA ILE A 16 6.16 -14.16 18.29
C ILE A 16 6.86 -13.00 17.58
N GLY A 17 8.04 -12.61 18.06
CA GLY A 17 8.85 -11.56 17.44
C GLY A 17 9.20 -11.88 15.99
N ILE A 18 9.70 -13.08 15.70
CA ILE A 18 10.04 -13.52 14.34
C ILE A 18 8.81 -13.50 13.43
N ILE A 19 7.70 -14.10 13.85
CA ILE A 19 6.46 -14.17 13.05
C ILE A 19 5.93 -12.75 12.78
N SER A 20 5.83 -11.92 13.83
CA SER A 20 5.39 -10.53 13.68
C SER A 20 6.34 -9.70 12.82
N GLY A 21 7.65 -9.94 12.91
CA GLY A 21 8.67 -9.24 12.13
C GLY A 21 8.58 -9.56 10.64
N ILE A 22 8.36 -10.83 10.28
CA ILE A 22 8.13 -11.23 8.88
C ILE A 22 6.84 -10.60 8.35
N LEU A 23 5.75 -10.67 9.12
CA LEU A 23 4.49 -10.04 8.74
C LEU A 23 4.65 -8.54 8.51
N LEU A 24 5.28 -7.84 9.46
CA LEU A 24 5.56 -6.42 9.35
C LEU A 24 6.48 -6.10 8.18
N PHE A 25 7.47 -6.94 7.89
CA PHE A 25 8.33 -6.78 6.72
C PHE A 25 7.51 -6.84 5.43
N ILE A 26 6.67 -7.86 5.25
CA ILE A 26 5.83 -7.99 4.05
C ILE A 26 4.92 -6.77 3.89
N VAL A 27 4.23 -6.36 4.96
CA VAL A 27 3.30 -5.21 4.93
C VAL A 27 4.04 -3.90 4.66
N THR A 28 5.14 -3.63 5.37
CA THR A 28 5.90 -2.37 5.17
C THR A 28 6.62 -2.32 3.84
N PHE A 29 7.18 -3.44 3.38
CA PHE A 29 7.85 -3.53 2.09
C PHE A 29 6.87 -3.37 0.93
N SER A 30 5.70 -4.02 0.98
CA SER A 30 4.64 -3.85 -0.02
C SER A 30 4.00 -2.46 0.02
N GLY A 31 4.04 -1.78 1.16
CA GLY A 31 3.54 -0.42 1.30
C GLY A 31 4.33 0.61 0.49
N ILE A 32 5.64 0.43 0.32
CA ILE A 32 6.48 1.35 -0.47
C ILE A 32 6.01 1.45 -1.94
N PRO A 33 5.90 0.35 -2.70
CA PRO A 33 5.39 0.41 -4.07
C PRO A 33 3.89 0.73 -4.11
N ALA A 34 3.09 0.37 -3.10
CA ALA A 34 1.67 0.72 -3.06
C ALA A 34 1.44 2.25 -3.00
N LEU A 35 2.39 3.04 -2.48
CA LEU A 35 2.32 4.51 -2.56
C LEU A 35 2.37 5.05 -4.00
N PHE A 36 2.89 4.25 -4.93
CA PHE A 36 3.04 4.58 -6.34
C PHE A 36 2.14 3.72 -7.23
N GLU A 37 1.00 3.28 -6.70
CA GLU A 37 0.09 2.38 -7.43
C GLU A 37 -0.32 2.97 -8.77
N GLU A 38 -0.65 4.27 -8.83
CA GLU A 38 -1.06 4.94 -10.08
C GLU A 38 0.08 5.02 -11.09
N GLU A 39 1.29 5.36 -10.64
CA GLU A 39 2.49 5.45 -11.46
C GLU A 39 2.91 4.07 -11.98
N LEU A 40 2.84 3.05 -11.13
CA LEU A 40 3.10 1.66 -11.51
C LEU A 40 2.04 1.15 -12.48
N ALA A 41 0.77 1.51 -12.28
CA ALA A 41 -0.33 1.18 -13.16
C ALA A 41 -0.17 1.82 -14.55
N HIS A 42 0.32 3.06 -14.60
CA HIS A 42 0.69 3.71 -15.85
C HIS A 42 1.90 3.04 -16.51
N TRP A 43 2.97 2.78 -15.75
CA TRP A 43 4.20 2.17 -16.25
C TRP A 43 3.98 0.75 -16.83
N GLN A 44 3.09 -0.04 -16.23
CA GLN A 44 2.75 -1.39 -16.72
C GLN A 44 1.80 -1.38 -17.93
N SER A 45 1.25 -0.21 -18.30
CA SER A 45 0.29 -0.04 -19.39
C SER A 45 0.95 0.65 -20.59
N PRO A 46 1.72 -0.05 -21.44
CA PRO A 46 2.51 0.57 -22.52
C PRO A 46 1.67 1.31 -23.56
N ASN A 47 0.38 0.98 -23.68
CA ASN A 47 -0.55 1.61 -24.61
C ASN A 47 -1.36 2.74 -23.99
N ASN A 48 -1.00 3.18 -22.77
CA ASN A 48 -1.68 4.27 -22.08
C ASN A 48 -0.93 5.58 -22.34
N PRO A 49 -1.31 6.38 -23.36
CA PRO A 49 -0.59 7.62 -23.66
C PRO A 49 -0.66 8.59 -22.46
N VAL A 50 0.41 9.37 -22.25
CA VAL A 50 0.35 10.54 -21.38
C VAL A 50 -0.57 11.55 -22.06
N LEU A 51 -1.80 11.67 -21.56
CA LEU A 51 -2.80 12.54 -22.14
C LEU A 51 -2.64 13.95 -21.55
N ASN A 52 -2.44 14.93 -22.42
CA ASN A 52 -2.64 16.33 -22.04
C ASN A 52 -4.14 16.57 -21.97
N VAL A 53 -4.71 16.47 -20.77
CA VAL A 53 -6.15 16.54 -20.58
C VAL A 53 -6.61 18.00 -20.66
N GLN A 54 -7.17 18.37 -21.82
CA GLN A 54 -7.59 19.75 -22.08
C GLN A 54 -8.98 20.05 -21.51
N GLN A 55 -9.91 19.11 -21.63
CA GLN A 55 -11.27 19.22 -21.12
C GLN A 55 -11.83 17.82 -20.86
N GLN A 56 -12.28 17.57 -19.62
CA GLN A 56 -12.88 16.29 -19.23
C GLN A 56 -14.40 16.40 -19.30
N ASP A 57 -15.02 15.49 -20.06
CA ASP A 57 -16.48 15.35 -20.15
C ASP A 57 -16.90 14.08 -19.40
N LEU A 58 -17.17 14.23 -18.11
CA LEU A 58 -17.55 13.11 -17.23
C LEU A 58 -18.91 12.52 -17.61
N ASP A 59 -19.83 13.33 -18.14
CA ASP A 59 -21.15 12.86 -18.57
C ASP A 59 -21.03 11.92 -19.76
N ARG A 60 -20.19 12.29 -20.75
CA ARG A 60 -19.87 11.40 -21.87
C ARG A 60 -19.19 10.12 -21.39
N ALA A 61 -18.24 10.21 -20.47
CA ALA A 61 -17.57 9.03 -19.92
C ALA A 61 -18.57 8.07 -19.25
N LEU A 62 -19.52 8.60 -18.47
CA LEU A 62 -20.57 7.80 -17.84
C LEU A 62 -21.47 7.12 -18.89
N LEU A 63 -21.89 7.85 -19.93
CA LEU A 63 -22.69 7.29 -21.02
C LEU A 63 -21.94 6.19 -21.79
N THR A 64 -20.64 6.37 -22.04
CA THR A 64 -19.80 5.34 -22.66
C THR A 64 -19.71 4.10 -21.76
N ALA A 65 -19.51 4.27 -20.45
CA ALA A 65 -19.47 3.14 -19.52
C ALA A 65 -20.79 2.38 -19.49
N GLN A 66 -21.93 3.09 -19.43
CA GLN A 66 -23.27 2.48 -19.49
C GLN A 66 -23.50 1.71 -20.79
N ALA A 67 -23.03 2.25 -21.93
CA ALA A 67 -23.10 1.55 -23.22
C ALA A 67 -22.27 0.25 -23.25
N GLN A 68 -21.26 0.11 -22.39
CA GLN A 68 -20.48 -1.11 -22.19
C GLN A 68 -21.06 -2.03 -21.09
N GLY A 69 -22.27 -1.75 -20.59
CA GLY A 69 -22.93 -2.57 -19.57
C GLY A 69 -22.56 -2.20 -18.13
N PHE A 70 -21.95 -1.04 -17.90
CA PHE A 70 -21.77 -0.50 -16.55
C PHE A 70 -23.09 0.13 -16.05
N ASP A 71 -24.02 -0.71 -15.61
CA ASP A 71 -25.32 -0.29 -15.06
C ASP A 71 -25.38 -0.56 -13.55
N HIS A 72 -24.68 0.28 -12.78
CA HIS A 72 -24.59 0.18 -11.32
C HIS A 72 -25.17 1.41 -10.65
N SER A 73 -25.96 1.23 -9.58
CA SER A 73 -26.55 2.34 -8.81
C SER A 73 -25.54 3.09 -7.93
N THR A 74 -24.43 2.43 -7.60
CA THR A 74 -23.38 2.97 -6.74
C THR A 74 -22.05 2.74 -7.40
N PHE A 75 -21.32 3.80 -7.67
CA PHE A 75 -20.03 3.72 -8.34
C PHE A 75 -19.18 4.92 -7.92
N PHE A 76 -17.87 4.75 -8.10
CA PHE A 76 -16.88 5.78 -7.91
C PHE A 76 -16.40 6.25 -9.27
N ILE A 77 -16.32 7.57 -9.43
CA ILE A 77 -15.66 8.17 -10.58
C ILE A 77 -14.35 8.76 -10.06
N GLN A 78 -13.24 8.34 -10.65
CA GLN A 78 -11.96 9.01 -10.51
C GLN A 78 -11.67 9.78 -11.81
N PRO A 79 -11.73 11.13 -11.78
CA PRO A 79 -11.34 11.94 -12.93
C PRO A 79 -9.86 11.74 -13.28
N ALA A 80 -9.50 12.03 -14.54
CA ALA A 80 -8.10 11.96 -14.94
C ALA A 80 -7.26 13.02 -14.21
N SER A 81 -6.04 12.67 -13.83
CA SER A 81 -5.06 13.52 -13.16
C SER A 81 -3.80 13.67 -14.01
N GLU A 82 -2.82 14.44 -13.54
CA GLU A 82 -1.51 14.57 -14.20
C GLU A 82 -0.73 13.25 -14.23
N VAL A 83 -0.94 12.39 -13.23
CA VAL A 83 -0.29 11.08 -13.10
C VAL A 83 -1.09 10.02 -13.85
N ASN A 84 -2.41 10.05 -13.70
CA ASN A 84 -3.31 9.06 -14.25
C ASN A 84 -4.19 9.71 -15.33
N GLY A 85 -3.75 9.61 -16.59
CA GLY A 85 -4.40 10.28 -17.72
C GLY A 85 -5.79 9.78 -18.09
N ASN A 86 -6.39 8.83 -17.34
CA ASN A 86 -7.66 8.19 -17.66
C ASN A 86 -8.74 8.48 -16.63
N ILE A 87 -10.00 8.43 -17.07
CA ILE A 87 -11.16 8.43 -16.17
C ILE A 87 -11.44 6.98 -15.78
N TYR A 88 -11.57 6.73 -14.48
CA TYR A 88 -11.96 5.42 -13.96
C TYR A 88 -13.39 5.51 -13.44
N ILE A 89 -14.19 4.54 -13.84
CA ILE A 89 -15.52 4.32 -13.29
C ILE A 89 -15.52 2.92 -12.69
N ALA A 90 -15.62 2.85 -11.38
CA ALA A 90 -15.47 1.62 -10.63
C ALA A 90 -16.71 1.33 -9.77
N HIS A 91 -17.21 0.10 -9.86
CA HIS A 91 -18.17 -0.44 -8.91
C HIS A 91 -17.50 -1.53 -8.10
N TYR A 92 -17.52 -1.37 -6.78
CA TYR A 92 -17.04 -2.36 -5.83
C TYR A 92 -18.27 -3.03 -5.19
N PRO A 93 -18.63 -4.26 -5.59
CA PRO A 93 -19.68 -5.01 -4.94
C PRO A 93 -19.27 -5.30 -3.48
N GLU A 94 -20.24 -5.32 -2.56
CA GLU A 94 -19.95 -5.70 -1.16
C GLU A 94 -19.49 -7.16 -1.04
N ASP A 95 -19.96 -8.04 -1.92
CA ASP A 95 -19.80 -9.50 -1.80
C ASP A 95 -19.12 -10.20 -3.01
N GLU A 96 -18.80 -9.47 -4.10
CA GLU A 96 -18.20 -10.05 -5.31
C GLU A 96 -16.91 -9.31 -5.70
N THR A 97 -15.81 -10.06 -5.75
CA THR A 97 -14.58 -9.69 -6.46
C THR A 97 -14.57 -10.42 -7.81
N PRO A 98 -14.18 -9.79 -8.92
CA PRO A 98 -13.49 -8.50 -9.00
C PRO A 98 -14.43 -7.29 -9.08
N ALA A 99 -13.90 -6.11 -8.72
CA ALA A 99 -14.57 -4.85 -9.01
C ALA A 99 -14.79 -4.69 -10.52
N HIS A 100 -15.96 -4.20 -10.92
CA HIS A 100 -16.17 -3.83 -12.33
C HIS A 100 -15.54 -2.45 -12.52
N ILE A 101 -14.42 -2.37 -13.25
CA ILE A 101 -13.70 -1.12 -13.49
C ILE A 101 -13.65 -0.86 -14.99
N VAL A 102 -14.15 0.30 -15.42
CA VAL A 102 -14.07 0.77 -16.80
C VAL A 102 -13.11 1.94 -16.88
N LYS A 103 -12.10 1.83 -17.76
CA LYS A 103 -11.12 2.89 -18.02
C LYS A 103 -11.50 3.61 -19.31
N ILE A 104 -11.60 4.94 -19.24
CA ILE A 104 -12.04 5.77 -20.37
C ILE A 104 -11.00 6.84 -20.64
N ASN A 105 -10.67 7.02 -21.91
CA ASN A 105 -9.80 8.12 -22.34
C ASN A 105 -10.60 9.45 -22.28
N PRO A 106 -10.13 10.46 -21.53
CA PRO A 106 -10.83 11.73 -21.34
C PRO A 106 -10.99 12.57 -22.61
N ASN A 107 -10.15 12.36 -23.63
CA ASN A 107 -10.14 13.21 -24.83
C ASN A 107 -11.08 12.70 -25.93
N ASP A 108 -11.13 11.39 -26.16
CA ASP A 108 -11.97 10.77 -27.20
C ASP A 108 -13.23 10.09 -26.63
N GLY A 109 -13.28 9.86 -25.32
CA GLY A 109 -14.38 9.18 -24.65
C GLY A 109 -14.47 7.68 -24.96
N GLN A 110 -13.40 7.07 -25.49
CA GLN A 110 -13.35 5.64 -25.81
C GLN A 110 -12.90 4.82 -24.60
N VAL A 111 -13.40 3.58 -24.52
CA VAL A 111 -12.96 2.62 -23.50
C VAL A 111 -11.60 2.09 -23.86
N LEU A 112 -10.68 2.15 -22.90
CA LEU A 112 -9.34 1.63 -23.03
C LEU A 112 -9.33 0.13 -22.69
N PRO A 113 -8.53 -0.66 -23.41
CA PRO A 113 -8.37 -2.08 -23.09
C PRO A 113 -7.75 -2.25 -21.70
N GLU A 114 -8.05 -3.39 -21.06
CA GLU A 114 -7.41 -3.77 -19.80
C GLU A 114 -5.89 -3.85 -19.96
N ALA A 115 -5.18 -3.54 -18.88
CA ALA A 115 -3.72 -3.61 -18.88
C ALA A 115 -3.28 -5.07 -19.00
N ASN A 116 -2.15 -5.33 -19.64
CA ASN A 116 -1.61 -6.69 -19.76
C ASN A 116 -1.03 -7.22 -18.43
N SER A 117 -1.01 -6.41 -17.38
CA SER A 117 -0.40 -6.69 -16.08
C SER A 117 -1.16 -5.96 -14.99
N ASP A 118 -1.44 -6.68 -13.89
CA ASP A 118 -2.11 -6.17 -12.68
C ASP A 118 -1.13 -6.04 -11.51
N MET A 119 0.17 -5.89 -11.78
CA MET A 119 1.21 -5.85 -10.76
C MET A 119 0.96 -4.76 -9.71
N ALA A 120 0.55 -3.56 -10.15
CA ALA A 120 0.25 -2.45 -9.24
C ALA A 120 -0.85 -2.82 -8.23
N GLU A 121 -1.97 -3.36 -8.72
CA GLU A 121 -3.09 -3.84 -7.90
C GLU A 121 -2.67 -5.01 -6.99
N LEU A 122 -1.86 -5.94 -7.50
CA LEU A 122 -1.34 -7.06 -6.71
C LEU A 122 -0.52 -6.58 -5.49
N LEU A 123 0.32 -5.56 -5.66
CA LEU A 123 1.11 -5.01 -4.54
C LEU A 123 0.23 -4.22 -3.57
N ALA A 124 -0.74 -3.46 -4.08
CA ALA A 124 -1.70 -2.72 -3.27
C ALA A 124 -2.58 -3.67 -2.43
N HIS A 125 -3.10 -4.74 -3.02
CA HIS A 125 -3.86 -5.79 -2.33
C HIS A 125 -3.01 -6.61 -1.36
N LEU A 126 -1.74 -6.87 -1.69
CA LEU A 126 -0.83 -7.51 -0.75
C LEU A 126 -0.61 -6.63 0.50
N HIS A 127 -0.49 -5.31 0.31
CA HIS A 127 -0.30 -4.38 1.41
C HIS A 127 -1.56 -4.25 2.28
N THR A 128 -2.74 -4.12 1.67
CA THR A 128 -4.00 -3.80 2.36
C THR A 128 -4.70 -5.03 2.94
N ASP A 129 -4.67 -6.16 2.24
CA ASP A 129 -5.43 -7.36 2.57
C ASP A 129 -4.58 -8.65 2.60
N LEU A 130 -3.28 -8.60 2.28
CA LEU A 130 -2.40 -9.78 2.18
C LEU A 130 -2.91 -10.84 1.19
N HIS A 131 -3.76 -10.46 0.23
CA HIS A 131 -4.51 -11.39 -0.62
C HIS A 131 -5.41 -12.37 0.15
N LEU A 132 -5.74 -12.06 1.41
CA LEU A 132 -6.71 -12.81 2.18
C LEU A 132 -8.13 -12.33 1.88
N PRO A 133 -9.14 -13.20 2.02
CA PRO A 133 -10.52 -12.81 1.82
C PRO A 133 -10.93 -11.70 2.79
N HIS A 134 -11.69 -10.74 2.27
CA HIS A 134 -12.30 -9.69 3.09
C HIS A 134 -13.20 -10.31 4.17
N PRO A 135 -13.20 -9.81 5.42
CA PRO A 135 -12.44 -8.66 5.96
C PRO A 135 -11.14 -9.04 6.71
N TRP A 136 -10.77 -10.32 6.73
CA TRP A 136 -9.74 -10.84 7.63
C TRP A 136 -8.35 -10.28 7.35
N GLY A 137 -8.01 -10.16 6.06
CA GLY A 137 -6.77 -9.53 5.60
C GLY A 137 -6.60 -8.12 6.16
N ARG A 138 -7.58 -7.26 5.87
CA ARG A 138 -7.64 -5.87 6.35
C ARG A 138 -7.46 -5.73 7.86
N TYR A 139 -8.13 -6.57 8.66
CA TYR A 139 -8.00 -6.51 10.11
C TYR A 139 -6.61 -6.92 10.60
N LEU A 140 -6.02 -7.95 10.00
CA LEU A 140 -4.67 -8.41 10.36
C LEU A 140 -3.62 -7.34 10.05
N VAL A 141 -3.68 -6.77 8.84
CA VAL A 141 -2.80 -5.67 8.40
C VAL A 141 -2.98 -4.45 9.29
N GLY A 142 -4.22 -4.04 9.56
CA GLY A 142 -4.53 -2.89 10.40
C GLY A 142 -4.00 -3.05 11.83
N PHE A 143 -4.14 -4.25 12.41
CA PHE A 143 -3.58 -4.56 13.73
C PHE A 143 -2.05 -4.53 13.73
N ALA A 144 -1.42 -5.11 12.70
CA ALA A 144 0.03 -5.07 12.53
C ALA A 144 0.52 -3.61 12.39
N GLY A 145 -0.18 -2.78 11.61
CA GLY A 145 0.10 -1.35 11.47
C GLY A 145 0.00 -0.58 12.80
N MET A 146 -1.03 -0.85 13.60
CA MET A 146 -1.15 -0.26 14.95
C MET A 146 0.01 -0.68 15.87
N ALA A 147 0.38 -1.97 15.86
CA ALA A 147 1.52 -2.46 16.63
C ALA A 147 2.83 -1.80 16.18
N MET A 148 3.03 -1.61 14.87
CA MET A 148 4.17 -0.91 14.31
C MET A 148 4.20 0.57 14.72
N LEU A 149 3.05 1.25 14.69
CA LEU A 149 2.94 2.64 15.14
C LEU A 149 3.38 2.79 16.61
N LEU A 150 2.89 1.91 17.49
CA LEU A 150 3.29 1.90 18.89
C LEU A 150 4.80 1.60 19.04
N ALA A 151 5.33 0.66 18.26
CA ALA A 151 6.75 0.34 18.25
C ALA A 151 7.61 1.52 17.78
N ILE A 152 7.19 2.26 16.76
CA ILE A 152 7.86 3.48 16.28
C ILE A 152 7.84 4.55 17.36
N ILE A 153 6.69 4.82 17.98
CA ILE A 153 6.56 5.81 19.06
C ILE A 153 7.49 5.43 20.22
N ALA A 154 7.47 4.18 20.67
CA ALA A 154 8.35 3.68 21.71
C ALA A 154 9.83 3.80 21.31
N GLY A 155 10.18 3.42 20.09
CA GLY A 155 11.53 3.54 19.53
C GLY A 155 12.03 4.98 19.52
N ILE A 156 11.19 5.93 19.11
CA ILE A 156 11.47 7.37 19.19
C ILE A 156 11.83 7.74 20.63
N PHE A 157 10.99 7.44 21.62
CA PHE A 157 11.27 7.80 23.03
C PHE A 157 12.54 7.15 23.60
N ILE A 158 12.80 5.88 23.27
CA ILE A 158 13.98 5.14 23.72
C ILE A 158 15.25 5.75 23.12
N HIS A 159 15.27 5.96 21.80
CA HIS A 159 16.45 6.46 21.09
C HIS A 159 16.63 7.99 21.22
N LEU A 160 15.60 8.75 21.57
CA LEU A 160 15.69 10.19 21.81
C LEU A 160 16.70 10.54 22.92
N LYS A 161 16.83 9.68 23.93
CA LYS A 161 17.73 9.91 25.07
C LYS A 161 19.20 9.88 24.68
N TRP A 162 19.56 9.20 23.59
CA TRP A 162 20.94 9.02 23.14
C TRP A 162 21.49 10.14 22.25
N ARG A 163 20.65 11.11 21.84
CA ARG A 163 21.10 12.24 20.99
C ARG A 163 22.23 13.06 21.62
N LYS A 164 22.32 13.10 22.96
CA LYS A 164 23.41 13.81 23.67
C LYS A 164 24.77 13.14 23.49
N GLU A 165 24.82 11.84 23.22
CA GLU A 165 26.08 11.10 23.04
C GLU A 165 26.62 11.18 21.61
N PHE A 166 25.74 11.23 20.60
CA PHE A 166 26.14 11.42 19.18
C PHE A 166 26.70 12.81 18.88
N VAL A 167 26.26 13.84 19.60
CA VAL A 167 26.78 15.22 19.45
C VAL A 167 28.04 15.43 20.30
N MET A 168 28.32 14.56 21.28
CA MET A 168 29.61 14.52 21.96
C MET A 168 30.63 13.78 21.09
N LEU A 169 31.16 14.47 20.08
CA LEU A 169 32.50 14.16 19.58
C LEU A 169 33.43 14.23 20.80
N ARG A 170 33.91 13.08 21.29
CA ARG A 170 34.89 12.98 22.37
C ARG A 170 36.28 12.85 21.75
N PRO A 171 36.98 13.95 21.42
CA PRO A 171 38.23 13.89 20.67
C PRO A 171 39.40 13.38 21.53
N LYS A 172 39.19 13.27 22.85
CA LYS A 172 40.19 12.87 23.85
C LYS A 172 40.07 11.41 24.30
N ARG A 173 39.24 10.57 23.64
CA ARG A 173 39.20 9.14 23.99
C ARG A 173 40.42 8.45 23.38
N SER A 174 41.33 7.99 24.24
CA SER A 174 42.59 7.36 23.87
C SER A 174 42.38 6.15 22.96
N TRP A 175 43.13 6.11 21.85
CA TRP A 175 43.20 5.00 20.89
C TRP A 175 43.71 3.67 21.48
N ARG A 176 44.09 3.66 22.76
CA ARG A 176 44.72 2.51 23.45
C ARG A 176 43.75 1.41 23.89
N LEU A 177 42.48 1.46 23.45
CA LEU A 177 41.44 0.45 23.72
C LEU A 177 40.97 -0.26 22.44
N LEU A 178 41.68 -0.08 21.32
CA LEU A 178 41.40 -0.73 20.03
C LEU A 178 42.38 -1.87 19.68
N LEU A 179 43.19 -2.30 20.66
CA LEU A 179 44.01 -3.51 20.63
C LEU A 179 43.67 -4.33 21.88
#